data_AF-A0A6A6LB04-F1
#
_entry.id   AF-A0A6A6LB04-F1
#
_cell.length_a   1.000
_cell.length_b   1.000
_cell.length_c   1.000
_cell.angle_alpha   90.00
_cell.angle_beta   90.00
_cell.angle_gamma   90.00
#
_symmetry.space_group_name_H-M   'P 1'
#
loop_
_entity.id
_entity.type
_entity.pdbx_description
1 polymer ?
#
loop_
_entity_poly.entity_id
_entity_poly.type
_entity_poly.pdbx_seq_one_letter_code
_entity_poly.pdbx_strand_id
1 'polypeptide(L)'
;MEADKDKVCVTGGTGFVASWLIMRLLQHGYSVHATVRPDPERRRDFSFLTSLPGASEKLQIFQADMSFPENFEAAIKGCIGVFHVATPVDFENKEREEVIVKRTIDGTLGILTACLNSRTVKRVVYTSSASAVESLKDIEGRKIPAVSSKKILDSGFEFKYGLEDDDDGSINPRNLYL
;
A
#
# COMPACT_ATOMS: atom_id res chain seq x y z
N MET A 1 -3.03 -13.24 -28.14
CA MET A 1 -3.77 -12.47 -27.12
C MET A 1 -3.18 -12.89 -25.79
N GLU A 2 -2.43 -11.99 -25.14
CA GLU A 2 -1.89 -12.26 -23.81
C GLU A 2 -3.08 -12.34 -22.84
N ALA A 3 -3.16 -13.41 -22.04
CA ALA A 3 -4.23 -13.58 -21.08
C ALA A 3 -4.20 -12.40 -20.10
N ASP A 4 -5.35 -11.76 -19.88
CA ASP A 4 -5.42 -10.65 -18.92
C ASP A 4 -5.02 -11.17 -17.54
N LYS A 5 -3.99 -10.58 -16.93
CA LYS A 5 -3.53 -11.03 -15.61
C LYS A 5 -4.58 -10.71 -14.56
N ASP A 6 -4.49 -11.44 -13.46
CA ASP A 6 -5.42 -11.31 -12.34
C ASP A 6 -5.51 -9.86 -11.82
N LYS A 7 -6.60 -9.58 -11.12
CA LYS A 7 -6.91 -8.25 -10.58
C LYS A 7 -6.39 -8.08 -9.15
N VAL A 8 -5.81 -6.92 -8.84
CA VAL A 8 -5.29 -6.59 -7.49
C VAL A 8 -5.79 -5.24 -7.00
N CYS A 9 -5.90 -5.08 -5.67
CA CYS A 9 -6.24 -3.81 -5.03
C CYS A 9 -5.00 -3.20 -4.35
N VAL A 10 -4.78 -1.90 -4.53
CA VAL A 10 -3.75 -1.11 -3.85
C VAL A 10 -4.43 0.01 -3.07
N THR A 11 -4.29 0.01 -1.74
CA THR A 11 -4.91 1.07 -0.92
C THR A 11 -4.02 2.30 -0.84
N GLY A 12 -4.60 3.49 -0.85
CA GLY A 12 -3.86 4.75 -0.70
C GLY A 12 -3.03 5.10 -1.94
N GLY A 13 -3.60 4.89 -3.14
CA GLY A 13 -2.95 5.02 -4.44
C GLY A 13 -2.29 6.36 -4.73
N THR A 14 -2.68 7.44 -4.03
CA THR A 14 -2.00 8.74 -4.14
C THR A 14 -0.73 8.87 -3.32
N GLY A 15 -0.42 7.87 -2.48
CA GLY A 15 0.79 7.85 -1.67
C GLY A 15 2.03 7.52 -2.51
N PHE A 16 3.19 7.96 -2.02
CA PHE A 16 4.48 7.79 -2.71
C PHE A 16 4.79 6.33 -3.08
N VAL A 17 4.72 5.41 -2.12
CA VAL A 17 4.98 3.97 -2.38
C VAL A 17 3.89 3.36 -3.27
N ALA A 18 2.63 3.77 -3.04
CA ALA A 18 1.49 3.18 -3.74
C ALA A 18 1.47 3.54 -5.23
N SER A 19 1.81 4.78 -5.61
CA SER A 19 1.80 5.21 -7.02
C SER A 19 2.84 4.45 -7.86
N TRP A 20 4.05 4.25 -7.32
CA TRP A 20 5.08 3.44 -7.96
C TRP A 20 4.68 1.96 -8.05
N LEU A 21 4.07 1.42 -7.00
CA LEU A 21 3.55 0.06 -7.03
C LEU A 21 2.48 -0.12 -8.11
N ILE A 22 1.53 0.83 -8.22
CA ILE A 22 0.50 0.82 -9.28
C ILE A 22 1.14 0.84 -10.67
N MET A 23 2.11 1.74 -10.90
CA MET A 23 2.84 1.77 -12.17
C MET A 23 3.48 0.41 -12.51
N ARG A 24 4.19 -0.20 -11.56
CA ARG A 24 4.85 -1.50 -11.78
C ARG A 24 3.84 -2.62 -12.02
N LEU A 25 2.72 -2.64 -11.30
CA LEU A 25 1.67 -3.64 -11.50
C LEU A 25 1.05 -3.52 -12.91
N LEU A 26 0.76 -2.30 -13.36
CA LEU A 26 0.26 -2.04 -14.72
C LEU A 26 1.29 -2.47 -15.79
N GLN A 27 2.57 -2.13 -15.62
CA GLN A 27 3.65 -2.58 -16.52
C GLN A 27 3.77 -4.10 -16.61
N HIS A 28 3.47 -4.80 -15.51
CA HIS A 28 3.45 -6.26 -15.48
C HIS A 28 2.13 -6.87 -15.97
N GLY A 29 1.19 -6.06 -16.44
CA GLY A 29 -0.06 -6.49 -17.08
C GLY A 29 -1.24 -6.73 -16.15
N TYR A 30 -1.12 -6.42 -14.85
CA TYR A 30 -2.22 -6.57 -13.89
C TYR A 30 -3.32 -5.53 -14.11
N SER A 31 -4.57 -5.93 -13.85
CA SER A 31 -5.67 -4.99 -13.61
C SER A 31 -5.61 -4.49 -12.16
N VAL A 32 -5.59 -3.16 -11.97
CA VAL A 32 -5.36 -2.53 -10.66
C VAL A 32 -6.59 -1.72 -10.24
N HIS A 33 -7.11 -2.05 -9.07
CA HIS A 33 -8.02 -1.20 -8.32
C HIS A 33 -7.19 -0.35 -7.33
N ALA A 34 -7.23 0.97 -7.44
CA ALA A 34 -6.53 1.87 -6.53
C ALA A 34 -7.53 2.61 -5.66
N THR A 35 -7.30 2.66 -4.33
CA THR A 35 -8.15 3.49 -3.45
C THR A 35 -7.52 4.84 -3.17
N VAL A 36 -8.32 5.90 -3.19
CA VAL A 36 -7.89 7.26 -2.83
C VAL A 36 -8.88 7.83 -1.81
N ARG A 37 -8.42 8.74 -0.93
CA ARG A 37 -9.33 9.36 0.05
C ARG A 37 -10.36 10.23 -0.66
N PRO A 38 -11.64 10.21 -0.25
CA PRO A 38 -12.70 11.09 -0.76
C PRO A 38 -12.26 12.55 -0.88
N ASP A 39 -12.48 13.15 -2.06
CA ASP A 39 -12.23 14.56 -2.33
C ASP A 39 -13.51 15.27 -2.81
N PRO A 40 -14.39 15.70 -1.87
CA PRO A 40 -15.66 16.32 -2.23
C PRO A 40 -15.47 17.62 -3.00
N GLU A 41 -14.38 18.34 -2.77
CA GLU A 41 -14.05 19.60 -3.46
C GLU A 41 -13.30 19.39 -4.77
N ARG A 42 -12.95 18.14 -5.12
CA ARG A 42 -12.22 17.75 -6.33
C ARG A 42 -10.94 18.57 -6.56
N ARG A 43 -10.22 18.87 -5.48
CA ARG A 43 -9.00 19.69 -5.53
C ARG A 43 -7.75 18.90 -5.89
N ARG A 44 -7.75 17.59 -5.67
CA ARG A 44 -6.62 16.71 -5.96
C ARG A 44 -6.62 16.28 -7.41
N ASP A 45 -5.44 16.42 -8.00
CA ASP A 45 -5.15 15.88 -9.31
C ASP A 45 -4.69 14.42 -9.19
N PHE A 46 -5.31 13.53 -9.96
CA PHE A 46 -4.94 12.12 -10.07
C PHE A 46 -4.32 11.79 -11.45
N SER A 47 -4.01 12.81 -12.25
CA SER A 47 -3.45 12.67 -13.60
C SER A 47 -2.19 11.80 -13.63
N PHE A 48 -1.34 11.89 -12.60
CA PHE A 48 -0.13 11.07 -12.46
C PHE A 48 -0.41 9.56 -12.35
N LEU A 49 -1.62 9.16 -11.93
CA LEU A 49 -2.05 7.76 -11.94
C LEU A 49 -2.75 7.41 -13.26
N THR A 50 -3.64 8.28 -13.75
CA THR A 50 -4.44 8.00 -14.95
C THR A 50 -3.65 8.15 -16.25
N SER A 51 -2.50 8.82 -16.24
CA SER A 51 -1.57 8.94 -17.36
C SER A 51 -0.54 7.82 -17.45
N LEU A 52 -0.52 6.89 -16.49
CA LEU A 52 0.39 5.74 -16.53
C LEU A 52 0.09 4.85 -17.75
N PRO A 53 1.11 4.27 -18.40
CA PRO A 53 0.88 3.31 -19.49
C PRO A 53 -0.04 2.16 -19.06
N GLY A 54 -1.12 1.93 -19.82
CA GLY A 54 -2.13 0.91 -19.54
C GLY A 54 -3.21 1.32 -18.52
N ALA A 55 -3.11 2.49 -17.89
CA ALA A 55 -4.09 2.94 -16.88
C ALA A 55 -5.50 3.11 -17.45
N SER A 56 -5.64 3.62 -18.68
CA SER A 56 -6.95 3.83 -19.32
C SER A 56 -7.79 2.54 -19.44
N GLU A 57 -7.12 1.38 -19.50
CA GLU A 57 -7.77 0.08 -19.66
C GLU A 57 -7.81 -0.71 -18.35
N LYS A 58 -6.74 -0.61 -17.55
CA LYS A 58 -6.48 -1.52 -16.43
C LYS A 58 -6.51 -0.87 -15.06
N LEU A 59 -6.60 0.46 -14.95
CA LEU A 59 -6.70 1.16 -13.66
C LEU A 59 -8.15 1.57 -13.37
N GLN A 60 -8.64 1.23 -12.18
CA GLN A 60 -9.90 1.73 -11.64
C GLN A 60 -9.65 2.40 -10.30
N ILE A 61 -10.15 3.63 -10.14
CA ILE A 61 -9.98 4.43 -8.92
C ILE A 61 -11.26 4.38 -8.08
N PHE A 62 -11.12 4.04 -6.81
CA PHE A 62 -12.20 3.96 -5.83
C PHE A 62 -11.96 4.97 -4.72
N GLN A 63 -13.03 5.60 -4.24
CA GLN A 63 -12.96 6.48 -3.07
C GLN A 63 -13.13 5.63 -1.80
N ALA A 64 -12.14 5.65 -0.92
CA ALA A 64 -12.21 4.93 0.35
C ALA A 64 -11.39 5.63 1.44
N ASP A 65 -11.84 5.54 2.68
CA ASP A 65 -11.23 6.18 3.84
C ASP A 65 -11.12 5.19 4.99
N MET A 66 -9.98 5.15 5.68
CA MET A 66 -9.75 4.23 6.79
C MET A 66 -10.66 4.46 8.00
N SER A 67 -11.32 5.62 8.08
CA SER A 67 -12.36 5.91 9.08
C SER A 67 -13.68 5.20 8.77
N PHE A 68 -13.86 4.72 7.54
CA PHE A 68 -15.06 4.06 7.03
C PHE A 68 -14.66 2.79 6.25
N PRO A 69 -14.24 1.72 6.96
CA PRO A 69 -13.62 0.56 6.31
C PRO A 69 -14.54 -0.20 5.33
N GLU A 70 -15.85 -0.07 5.47
CA GLU A 70 -16.85 -0.56 4.52
C GLU A 70 -16.65 -0.01 3.09
N ASN A 71 -16.05 1.18 2.96
CA ASN A 71 -15.79 1.81 1.67
C ASN A 71 -14.77 1.04 0.82
N PHE A 72 -14.00 0.11 1.42
CA PHE A 72 -13.00 -0.67 0.69
C PHE A 72 -13.58 -1.90 -0.01
N GLU A 73 -14.81 -2.32 0.32
CA GLU A 73 -15.39 -3.55 -0.23
C GLU A 73 -15.51 -3.52 -1.76
N ALA A 74 -15.96 -2.39 -2.31
CA ALA A 74 -16.09 -2.21 -3.76
C ALA A 74 -14.73 -2.32 -4.48
N ALA A 75 -13.67 -1.76 -3.88
CA ALA A 75 -12.32 -1.82 -4.44
C ALA A 75 -11.72 -3.23 -4.34
N ILE A 76 -12.03 -3.98 -3.28
CA ILE A 76 -11.47 -5.32 -3.03
C ILE A 76 -12.21 -6.40 -3.83
N LYS A 77 -13.50 -6.18 -4.17
CA LYS A 77 -14.33 -7.17 -4.87
C LYS A 77 -13.68 -7.67 -6.16
N GLY A 78 -13.52 -8.99 -6.26
CA GLY A 78 -12.93 -9.65 -7.43
C GLY A 78 -11.41 -9.55 -7.53
N CYS A 79 -10.74 -8.92 -6.56
CA CYS A 79 -9.28 -8.92 -6.50
C CYS A 79 -8.78 -10.26 -5.95
N ILE A 80 -7.66 -10.74 -6.49
CA ILE A 80 -6.97 -11.93 -5.98
C ILE A 80 -5.95 -11.59 -4.89
N GLY A 81 -5.59 -10.32 -4.76
CA GLY A 81 -4.57 -9.84 -3.84
C GLY A 81 -4.79 -8.38 -3.48
N VAL A 82 -4.40 -8.01 -2.26
CA VAL A 82 -4.52 -6.64 -1.74
C VAL A 82 -3.18 -6.19 -1.20
N PHE A 83 -2.71 -5.03 -1.66
CA PHE A 83 -1.59 -4.30 -1.11
C PHE A 83 -2.12 -3.18 -0.22
N HIS A 84 -2.09 -3.40 1.08
CA HIS A 84 -2.46 -2.38 2.05
C HIS A 84 -1.25 -1.47 2.30
N VAL A 85 -1.28 -0.30 1.66
CA VAL A 85 -0.24 0.75 1.73
C VAL A 85 -0.77 2.01 2.42
N ALA A 86 -2.08 2.22 2.38
CA ALA A 86 -2.73 3.34 3.05
C ALA A 86 -2.43 3.35 4.56
N THR A 87 -2.02 4.52 5.06
CA THR A 87 -1.92 4.82 6.48
C THR A 87 -2.48 6.22 6.70
N PRO A 88 -3.15 6.49 7.84
CA PRO A 88 -3.42 7.86 8.25
C PRO A 88 -2.10 8.58 8.46
N VAL A 89 -1.94 9.76 7.87
CA VAL A 89 -0.79 10.63 8.13
C VAL A 89 -1.34 12.01 8.46
N ASP A 90 -1.03 12.49 9.65
CA ASP A 90 -1.32 13.84 10.09
C ASP A 90 -0.05 14.68 10.06
N PHE A 91 0.17 15.35 8.93
CA PHE A 91 1.36 16.18 8.74
C PHE A 91 1.37 17.45 9.59
N GLU A 92 0.21 17.85 10.11
CA GLU A 92 0.06 19.09 10.88
C GLU A 92 0.06 18.85 12.40
N ASN A 93 0.17 17.59 12.84
CA ASN A 93 0.09 17.18 14.26
C ASN A 93 -1.12 17.80 14.98
N LYS A 94 -2.25 17.87 14.29
CA LYS A 94 -3.51 18.42 14.80
C LYS A 94 -4.35 17.37 15.51
N GLU A 95 -4.19 16.10 15.15
CA GLU A 95 -4.89 14.96 15.73
C GLU A 95 -4.08 14.35 16.85
N ARG A 96 -4.77 13.94 17.92
CA ARG A 96 -4.13 13.20 19.01
C ARG A 96 -3.67 11.83 18.51
N GLU A 97 -2.53 11.38 19.01
CA GLU A 97 -1.95 10.08 18.66
C GLU A 97 -2.96 8.94 18.84
N GLU A 98 -3.74 8.93 19.93
CA GLU A 98 -4.73 7.87 20.17
C GLU A 98 -5.78 7.78 19.06
N VAL A 99 -6.13 8.92 18.44
CA VAL A 99 -7.09 8.97 17.33
C VAL A 99 -6.48 8.38 16.06
N ILE A 100 -5.22 8.72 15.78
CA ILE A 100 -4.46 8.21 14.62
C ILE A 100 -4.26 6.69 14.77
N VAL A 101 -3.84 6.24 15.95
CA VAL A 101 -3.64 4.82 16.27
C VAL A 101 -4.94 4.05 16.13
N LYS A 102 -6.04 4.53 16.74
CA LYS A 102 -7.35 3.89 16.62
C LYS A 102 -7.82 3.80 15.18
N ARG A 103 -7.72 4.88 14.40
CA ARG A 103 -8.08 4.89 12.97
C ARG A 103 -7.24 3.90 12.16
N THR A 104 -5.95 3.79 12.47
CA THR A 104 -5.05 2.84 11.81
C THR A 104 -5.48 1.41 12.09
N ILE A 105 -5.70 1.07 13.36
CA ILE A 105 -6.11 -0.28 13.78
C ILE A 105 -7.46 -0.65 13.16
N ASP A 106 -8.49 0.17 13.37
CA ASP A 106 -9.85 -0.11 12.89
C ASP A 106 -9.90 -0.17 11.37
N GLY A 107 -9.19 0.75 10.70
CA GLY A 107 -9.06 0.77 9.24
C GLY A 107 -8.42 -0.49 8.69
N THR A 108 -7.28 -0.91 9.25
CA THR A 108 -6.60 -2.14 8.83
C THR A 108 -7.47 -3.37 9.10
N LEU A 109 -8.11 -3.48 10.27
CA LEU A 109 -8.99 -4.61 10.59
C LEU A 109 -10.20 -4.69 9.64
N GLY A 110 -10.80 -3.56 9.31
CA GLY A 110 -11.92 -3.53 8.37
C GLY A 110 -11.51 -3.89 6.94
N ILE A 111 -10.32 -3.46 6.48
CA ILE A 111 -9.77 -3.89 5.18
C ILE A 111 -9.52 -5.40 5.15
N LEU A 112 -8.95 -5.97 6.22
CA LEU A 112 -8.74 -7.41 6.32
C LEU A 112 -10.06 -8.18 6.35
N THR A 113 -11.08 -7.64 7.03
CA THR A 113 -12.43 -8.21 7.05
C THR A 113 -13.06 -8.19 5.65
N ALA A 114 -12.93 -7.08 4.91
CA ALA A 114 -13.38 -6.99 3.53
C ALA A 114 -12.65 -8.00 2.61
N CYS A 115 -11.35 -8.22 2.82
CA CYS A 115 -10.59 -9.25 2.12
C CYS A 115 -11.16 -10.66 2.37
N LEU A 116 -11.45 -11.01 3.63
CA LEU A 116 -12.06 -12.29 4.00
C LEU A 116 -13.45 -12.46 3.36
N ASN A 117 -14.27 -11.42 3.41
CA ASN A 117 -15.63 -11.42 2.87
C ASN A 117 -15.66 -11.54 1.34
N SER A 118 -14.62 -11.06 0.64
CA SER A 118 -14.54 -11.12 -0.82
C SER A 118 -14.50 -12.54 -1.38
N ARG A 119 -13.98 -13.51 -0.60
CA ARG A 119 -13.69 -14.90 -1.01
C ARG A 119 -12.75 -15.07 -2.22
N THR A 120 -12.30 -14.00 -2.85
CA THR A 120 -11.40 -14.02 -4.03
C THR A 120 -9.96 -13.72 -3.64
N VAL A 121 -9.75 -12.94 -2.57
CA VAL A 121 -8.41 -12.56 -2.12
C VAL A 121 -7.67 -13.77 -1.55
N LYS A 122 -6.52 -14.09 -2.17
CA LYS A 122 -5.63 -15.18 -1.78
C LYS A 122 -4.49 -14.73 -0.88
N ARG A 123 -4.08 -13.46 -0.99
CA ARG A 123 -2.97 -12.89 -0.22
C ARG A 123 -3.16 -11.40 0.03
N VAL A 124 -2.83 -10.97 1.25
CA VAL A 124 -2.71 -9.56 1.60
C VAL A 124 -1.23 -9.26 1.87
N VAL A 125 -0.74 -8.17 1.32
CA VAL A 125 0.59 -7.60 1.60
C VAL A 125 0.36 -6.31 2.38
N TYR A 126 0.87 -6.26 3.60
CA TYR A 126 0.78 -5.08 4.47
C TYR A 126 2.11 -4.34 4.50
N THR A 127 2.08 -3.04 4.19
CA THR A 127 3.25 -2.17 4.27
C THR A 127 3.40 -1.68 5.70
N SER A 128 4.29 -2.33 6.46
CA SER A 128 4.64 -1.92 7.82
C SER A 128 5.78 -0.88 7.80
N SER A 129 6.31 -0.54 8.98
CA SER A 129 7.43 0.39 9.17
C SER A 129 8.51 -0.24 10.04
N ALA A 130 9.77 0.18 9.85
CA ALA A 130 10.88 -0.19 10.74
C ALA A 130 10.58 0.19 12.21
N SER A 131 9.85 1.29 12.43
CA SER A 131 9.45 1.75 13.76
C SER A 131 8.62 0.72 14.53
N ALA A 132 7.84 -0.11 13.83
CA ALA A 132 7.05 -1.17 14.46
C ALA A 132 7.92 -2.33 15.00
N VAL A 133 9.16 -2.45 14.52
CA VAL A 133 10.14 -3.41 15.02
C VAL A 133 10.96 -2.78 16.15
N GLU A 134 11.32 -1.51 16.03
CA GLU A 134 12.12 -0.83 17.06
C GLU A 134 11.37 -0.67 18.38
N SER A 135 10.06 -0.45 18.34
CA SER A 135 9.20 -0.41 19.54
C SER A 135 9.10 -1.75 20.28
N LEU A 136 9.53 -2.87 19.68
CA LEU A 136 9.63 -4.15 20.37
C LEU A 136 10.86 -4.25 21.27
N LYS A 137 11.83 -3.33 21.16
CA LYS A 137 13.04 -3.32 22.00
C LYS A 137 12.73 -2.96 23.45
N ASP A 138 11.65 -2.22 23.67
CA ASP A 138 11.19 -1.82 25.01
C ASP A 138 10.37 -2.93 25.71
N ILE A 139 10.10 -4.04 25.02
CA ILE A 139 9.56 -5.26 25.61
C ILE A 139 10.73 -6.10 26.12
N GLU A 140 11.04 -5.99 27.42
CA GLU A 140 12.08 -6.78 28.07
C GLU A 140 11.96 -8.28 27.72
N GLY A 141 13.04 -8.87 27.21
CA GLY A 141 13.17 -10.32 27.01
C GLY A 141 12.87 -10.86 25.61
N ARG A 142 12.40 -10.05 24.64
CA ARG A 142 12.27 -10.49 23.25
C ARG A 142 13.53 -10.19 22.44
N LYS A 143 14.31 -11.23 22.12
CA LYS A 143 15.30 -11.16 21.03
C LYS A 143 14.55 -10.89 19.72
N ILE A 144 14.64 -9.68 19.20
CA ILE A 144 14.15 -9.38 17.85
C ILE A 144 15.00 -10.22 16.88
N PRO A 145 14.41 -11.18 16.16
CA PRO A 145 15.16 -11.89 15.15
C PRO A 145 15.58 -10.88 14.10
N ALA A 146 16.89 -10.70 13.89
CA ALA A 146 17.39 -9.88 12.81
C ALA A 146 16.71 -10.33 11.50
N VAL A 147 16.00 -9.39 10.87
CA VAL A 147 15.49 -9.55 9.51
C VAL A 147 16.72 -9.38 8.62
N SER A 148 17.17 -10.48 8.03
CA SER A 148 18.27 -10.47 7.07
C SER A 148 17.70 -10.76 5.70
N SER A 149 18.34 -10.23 4.65
CA SER A 149 17.99 -10.53 3.26
C SER A 149 17.89 -12.03 3.03
N LYS A 150 18.75 -12.82 3.68
CA LYS A 150 18.72 -14.30 3.64
C LYS A 150 17.40 -14.89 4.17
N LYS A 151 16.91 -14.46 5.34
CA LYS A 151 15.63 -14.95 5.89
C LYS A 151 14.43 -14.58 5.01
N ILE A 152 14.50 -13.42 4.36
CA ILE A 152 13.45 -12.98 3.43
C ILE A 152 13.46 -13.86 2.18
N LEU A 153 14.64 -14.12 1.60
CA LEU A 153 14.80 -15.01 0.46
C LEU A 153 14.38 -16.46 0.80
N ASP A 154 14.78 -16.98 1.96
CA ASP A 154 14.43 -18.33 2.43
C ASP A 154 12.92 -18.51 2.66
N SER A 155 12.17 -17.41 2.84
CA SER A 155 10.69 -17.41 2.93
C SER A 155 9.98 -17.43 1.57
N GLY A 156 10.73 -17.57 0.47
CA GLY A 156 10.20 -17.60 -0.89
C GLY A 156 9.96 -16.20 -1.49
N PHE A 157 10.55 -15.16 -0.90
CA PHE A 157 10.48 -13.80 -1.43
C PHE A 157 11.61 -13.61 -2.46
N GLU A 158 11.29 -13.23 -3.69
CA GLU A 158 12.28 -12.90 -4.71
C GLU A 158 12.36 -11.38 -4.90
N PHE A 159 13.55 -10.80 -4.70
CA PHE A 159 13.81 -9.42 -5.08
C PHE A 159 14.11 -9.38 -6.58
N LYS A 160 13.16 -8.90 -7.39
CA LYS A 160 13.38 -8.71 -8.84
C LYS A 160 14.04 -7.39 -9.20
N TYR A 161 14.12 -6.44 -8.26
CA TYR A 161 14.77 -5.15 -8.43
C TYR A 161 15.49 -4.82 -7.12
N GLY A 162 16.82 -4.94 -7.13
CA GLY A 162 17.70 -4.39 -6.10
C GLY A 162 18.17 -3.00 -6.50
N LEU A 163 18.66 -2.22 -5.54
CA LEU A 163 19.28 -0.90 -5.76
C LEU A 163 20.68 -1.03 -6.41
N GLU A 164 20.77 -1.75 -7.51
CA GLU A 164 21.92 -1.74 -8.41
C GLU A 164 21.36 -1.50 -9.80
N ASP A 165 21.36 -0.22 -10.18
CA ASP A 165 21.30 0.35 -11.53
C ASP A 165 20.45 1.63 -11.48
N ASP A 166 21.05 2.71 -10.98
CA ASP A 166 20.78 4.08 -11.43
C ASP A 166 22.04 4.91 -11.12
N ASP A 167 22.85 5.04 -12.15
CA ASP A 167 23.98 5.98 -12.26
C ASP A 167 23.42 7.42 -12.22
N ASP A 168 24.06 8.31 -11.46
CA ASP A 168 23.80 9.76 -11.37
C ASP A 168 22.39 10.21 -10.96
N GLY A 169 22.17 10.39 -9.65
CA GLY A 169 21.01 11.13 -9.16
C GLY A 169 20.95 11.21 -7.64
N SER A 170 21.93 11.87 -7.03
CA SER A 170 21.97 12.03 -5.56
C SER A 170 20.67 12.62 -5.01
N ILE A 171 19.92 11.84 -4.22
CA ILE A 171 18.83 12.35 -3.37
C ILE A 171 19.40 12.61 -1.98
N ASN A 172 19.40 13.89 -1.60
CA ASN A 172 19.80 14.37 -0.29
C ASN A 172 18.95 13.70 0.81
N PRO A 173 19.55 13.00 1.78
CA PRO A 173 18.82 12.30 2.85
C PRO A 173 18.03 13.22 3.79
N ARG A 174 18.15 14.55 3.64
CA ARG A 174 17.35 15.53 4.40
C ARG A 174 15.89 15.67 3.94
N ASN A 175 15.44 14.94 2.91
CA ASN A 175 14.03 14.94 2.47
C ASN A 175 13.33 13.60 2.75
N LEU A 176 13.97 12.66 3.44
CA LEU A 176 13.33 11.45 3.95
C LEU A 176 12.79 11.75 5.36
N TYR A 177 11.60 12.33 5.44
CA TYR A 177 10.86 12.36 6.70
C TYR A 177 9.64 11.46 6.56
N LEU A 178 9.66 10.38 7.35
CA LEU A 178 8.50 9.63 7.79
C LEU A 178 7.52 10.56 8.50
#